data_AF-A0A7Y7U3S8-F1
#
_entry.id   AF-A0A7Y7U3S8-F1
#
_cell.length_a   1.000
_cell.length_b   1.000
_cell.length_c   1.000
_cell.angle_alpha   90.00
_cell.angle_beta   90.00
_cell.angle_gamma   90.00
#
_symmetry.space_group_name_H-M   'P 1'
#
loop_
_entity.id
_entity.type
_entity.pdbx_description
1 polymer ?
#
loop_
_entity_poly.entity_id
_entity_poly.type
_entity_poly.pdbx_seq_one_letter_code
_entity_poly.pdbx_strand_id
1 'polypeptide(L)'
;MTDLERYRTTLETSKALGLSGQEAMSALPYIVPRYLHYYWDTHWMNSSQSWAAHRLDSLQSWNEFAVVWEAARIQGDELQKLHKRSVVETVAIADRLVAAGLPHVYDYVMFVLNQKLRQENPLPLLVSLIGQLHMAEGRAFGMLVDAIAYLLLNRLVLHAGNQQYRLTDIELYYRRAPYHDDPYVHGGPEQEETGSWFYNLAGGLDFTCGDRKSGAVGGILLRGLRRLDREGYVSGVQLVLRELVSALRGPLLDGPGWSLRAAEREVDVPVWHTTRQGLVEKQEPLAMDFHQRRYRFLADSDYVRTLGGKEKLVWELLETNQVGGDEVVGLLGYKPKWLA
;
A
#
# COMPACT_ATOMS: atom_id res chain seq x y z
N MET A 1 27.79 25.76 20.76
CA MET A 1 27.42 24.54 20.02
C MET A 1 25.91 24.53 19.85
N THR A 2 25.43 24.74 18.61
CA THR A 2 24.00 24.65 18.28
C THR A 2 23.49 23.22 18.55
N ASP A 3 22.19 23.02 18.73
CA ASP A 3 21.65 21.68 18.98
C ASP A 3 21.96 20.70 17.83
N LEU A 4 22.01 21.22 16.60
CA LEU A 4 22.44 20.51 15.39
C LEU A 4 23.91 20.06 15.48
N GLU A 5 24.81 20.92 15.97
CA GLU A 5 26.23 20.57 16.16
C GLU A 5 26.42 19.52 17.27
N ARG A 6 25.61 19.57 18.35
CA ARG A 6 25.63 18.52 19.38
C ARG A 6 25.13 17.20 18.82
N TYR A 7 24.04 17.24 18.04
CA TYR A 7 23.49 16.06 17.39
C TYR A 7 24.54 15.39 16.50
N ARG A 8 25.15 16.17 15.62
CA ARG A 8 26.21 15.76 14.73
C ARG A 8 27.37 15.11 15.48
N THR A 9 27.85 15.76 16.52
CA THR A 9 28.98 15.26 17.32
C THR A 9 28.66 13.90 17.95
N THR A 10 27.47 13.76 18.57
CA THR A 10 27.06 12.49 19.19
C THR A 10 26.92 11.38 18.14
N LEU A 11 26.37 11.69 16.97
CA LEU A 11 26.19 10.72 15.90
C LEU A 11 27.50 10.26 15.25
N GLU A 12 28.40 11.20 14.93
CA GLU A 12 29.73 10.89 14.40
C GLU A 12 30.53 10.06 15.41
N THR A 13 30.43 10.39 16.70
CA THR A 13 31.04 9.62 17.79
C THR A 13 30.45 8.22 17.88
N SER A 14 29.13 8.09 17.82
CA SER A 14 28.46 6.79 17.93
C SER A 14 28.78 5.87 16.75
N LYS A 15 28.86 6.43 15.54
CA LYS A 15 29.32 5.70 14.34
C LYS A 15 30.77 5.24 14.49
N ALA A 16 31.66 6.11 14.98
CA ALA A 16 33.06 5.76 15.23
C ALA A 16 33.21 4.65 16.28
N LEU A 17 32.27 4.55 17.21
CA LEU A 17 32.20 3.50 18.23
C LEU A 17 31.49 2.22 17.77
N GLY A 18 30.98 2.18 16.52
CA GLY A 18 30.26 1.02 15.99
C GLY A 18 28.91 0.75 16.68
N LEU A 19 28.34 1.75 17.36
CA LEU A 19 27.03 1.63 18.00
C LEU A 19 25.93 1.47 16.95
N SER A 20 24.90 0.70 17.26
CA SER A 20 23.66 0.69 16.48
C SER A 20 23.00 2.07 16.49
N GLY A 21 22.15 2.36 15.50
CA GLY A 21 21.45 3.64 15.42
C GLY A 21 20.57 3.87 16.65
N GLN A 22 19.96 2.81 17.18
CA GLN A 22 19.19 2.86 18.41
C GLN A 22 20.02 3.23 19.65
N GLU A 23 21.24 2.68 19.78
CA GLU A 23 22.17 3.01 20.87
C GLU A 23 22.70 4.44 20.75
N ALA A 24 23.09 4.84 19.54
CA ALA A 24 23.55 6.19 19.23
C ALA A 24 22.50 7.24 19.63
N MET A 25 21.24 6.95 19.34
CA MET A 25 20.15 7.89 19.53
C MET A 25 19.63 7.92 20.95
N SER A 26 19.74 6.80 21.68
CA SER A 26 19.44 6.74 23.12
C SER A 26 20.45 7.52 23.97
N ALA A 27 21.66 7.76 23.45
CA ALA A 27 22.69 8.57 24.09
C ALA A 27 22.51 10.08 23.89
N LEU A 28 21.52 10.50 23.09
CA LEU A 28 21.27 11.92 22.87
C LEU A 28 20.54 12.55 24.06
N PRO A 29 20.94 13.75 24.50
CA PRO A 29 20.40 14.40 25.70
C PRO A 29 18.99 14.99 25.51
N TYR A 30 18.34 14.79 24.36
CA TYR A 30 17.02 15.33 24.05
C TYR A 30 16.16 14.33 23.27
N ILE A 31 14.84 14.51 23.36
CA ILE A 31 13.87 13.73 22.58
C ILE A 31 14.08 14.05 21.12
N VAL A 32 14.67 13.09 20.41
CA VAL A 32 14.80 13.20 18.98
C VAL A 32 13.45 12.86 18.33
N PRO A 33 12.93 13.69 17.43
CA PRO A 33 11.76 13.34 16.64
C PRO A 33 11.92 11.94 16.02
N ARG A 34 10.91 11.08 16.15
CA ARG A 34 10.91 9.71 15.60
C ARG A 34 11.23 9.66 14.09
N TYR A 35 10.90 10.74 13.38
CA TYR A 35 11.25 10.94 11.98
C TYR A 35 12.77 11.04 11.75
N LEU A 36 13.51 11.73 12.63
CA LEU A 36 14.97 11.80 12.58
C LEU A 36 15.62 10.47 12.94
N HIS A 37 15.04 9.71 13.88
CA HIS A 37 15.42 8.30 14.13
C HIS A 37 15.26 7.46 12.87
N TYR A 38 14.07 7.48 12.26
CA TYR A 38 13.78 6.72 11.05
C TYR A 38 14.74 7.08 9.92
N TYR A 39 14.96 8.38 9.68
CA TYR A 39 15.87 8.85 8.64
C TYR A 39 17.31 8.38 8.89
N TRP A 40 17.77 8.47 10.14
CA TRP A 40 19.10 8.02 10.54
C TRP A 40 19.29 6.50 10.37
N ASP A 41 18.37 5.70 10.90
CA ASP A 41 18.46 4.24 10.85
C ASP A 41 18.38 3.73 9.40
N THR A 42 17.46 4.28 8.61
CA THR A 42 17.15 3.79 7.26
C THR A 42 18.15 4.28 6.22
N HIS A 43 18.58 5.54 6.29
CA HIS A 43 19.40 6.14 5.23
C HIS A 43 20.86 6.37 5.63
N TRP A 44 21.17 6.51 6.91
CA TRP A 44 22.54 6.77 7.36
C TRP A 44 23.26 5.51 7.84
N MET A 45 22.62 4.69 8.68
CA MET A 45 23.21 3.48 9.27
C MET A 45 23.16 2.25 8.35
N ASN A 46 22.03 2.01 7.66
CA ASN A 46 21.87 0.87 6.73
C ASN A 46 22.57 1.03 5.38
N SER A 47 23.49 1.99 5.28
CA SER A 47 24.34 2.25 4.11
C SER A 47 25.40 1.17 3.82
N SER A 48 25.38 0.04 4.55
CA SER A 48 26.30 -1.09 4.37
C SER A 48 25.94 -2.03 3.21
N GLN A 49 24.83 -1.82 2.50
CA GLN A 49 24.53 -2.51 1.24
C GLN A 49 24.79 -1.56 0.07
N SER A 50 25.87 -1.79 -0.67
CA SER A 50 26.31 -1.29 -2.00
C SER A 50 25.80 0.03 -2.64
N TRP A 51 24.60 0.53 -2.35
CA TRP A 51 24.00 1.73 -2.94
C TRP A 51 24.41 3.04 -2.25
N ALA A 52 24.90 2.99 -1.00
CA ALA A 52 25.16 4.19 -0.21
C ALA A 52 26.64 4.65 -0.16
N ALA A 53 27.58 3.83 -0.64
CA ALA A 53 29.00 4.19 -0.67
C ALA A 53 29.30 5.41 -1.55
N HIS A 54 28.40 5.78 -2.48
CA HIS A 54 28.59 6.94 -3.37
C HIS A 54 27.94 8.25 -2.89
N ARG A 55 27.10 8.26 -1.85
CA ARG A 55 26.47 9.49 -1.33
C ARG A 55 27.06 10.03 -0.03
N LEU A 56 27.75 9.22 0.74
CA LEU A 56 28.13 9.56 2.12
C LEU A 56 29.34 10.50 2.26
N ASP A 57 30.18 10.64 1.24
CA ASP A 57 31.35 11.53 1.28
C ASP A 57 31.08 12.96 0.77
N SER A 58 29.85 13.27 0.32
CA SER A 58 29.53 14.60 -0.19
C SER A 58 28.90 15.49 0.89
N LEU A 59 29.32 16.76 0.92
CA LEU A 59 28.70 17.87 1.65
C LEU A 59 27.18 18.02 1.40
N GLN A 60 26.63 17.35 0.38
CA GLN A 60 25.20 17.32 0.08
C GLN A 60 24.39 16.55 1.13
N SER A 61 24.91 15.47 1.71
CA SER A 61 24.21 14.69 2.74
C SER A 61 23.99 15.48 4.04
N TRP A 62 24.92 16.37 4.37
CA TRP A 62 24.79 17.26 5.53
C TRP A 62 23.84 18.42 5.29
N ASN A 63 23.78 18.96 4.07
CA ASN A 63 22.77 19.94 3.70
C ASN A 63 21.37 19.31 3.73
N GLU A 64 21.22 18.09 3.22
CA GLU A 64 19.98 17.30 3.33
C GLU A 64 19.62 17.07 4.81
N PHE A 65 20.59 16.66 5.64
CA PHE A 65 20.37 16.47 7.08
C PHE A 65 19.95 17.75 7.80
N ALA A 66 20.59 18.90 7.49
CA ALA A 66 20.23 20.19 8.07
C ALA A 66 18.81 20.63 7.67
N VAL A 67 18.38 20.36 6.44
CA VAL A 67 17.01 20.58 5.97
C VAL A 67 16.03 19.68 6.73
N VAL A 68 16.35 18.39 6.89
CA VAL A 68 15.53 17.42 7.65
C VAL A 68 15.43 17.82 9.12
N TRP A 69 16.52 18.28 9.73
CA TRP A 69 16.56 18.78 11.11
C TRP A 69 15.65 20.00 11.29
N GLU A 70 15.79 21.01 10.43
CA GLU A 70 15.01 22.24 10.53
C GLU A 70 13.52 21.98 10.27
N ALA A 71 13.21 21.10 9.31
CA ALA A 71 11.87 20.59 9.08
C ALA A 71 11.29 19.87 10.30
N ALA A 72 12.05 18.96 10.90
CA ALA A 72 11.66 18.24 12.10
C ALA A 72 11.53 19.17 13.31
N ARG A 73 12.23 20.31 13.34
CA ARG A 73 12.10 21.34 14.36
C ARG A 73 10.81 22.15 14.18
N ILE A 74 10.50 22.54 12.95
CA ILE A 74 9.31 23.35 12.61
C ILE A 74 8.02 22.52 12.73
N GLN A 75 8.05 21.27 12.25
CA GLN A 75 6.89 20.36 12.19
C GLN A 75 6.94 19.25 13.25
N GLY A 76 7.86 19.36 14.22
CA GLY A 76 8.19 18.30 15.17
C GLY A 76 7.01 17.80 15.98
N ASP A 77 6.12 18.71 16.36
CA ASP A 77 4.91 18.39 17.09
C ASP A 77 3.97 17.48 16.29
N GLU A 78 3.76 17.75 15.00
CA GLU A 78 2.89 16.94 14.13
C GLU A 78 3.54 15.57 13.86
N LEU A 79 4.83 15.56 13.49
CA LEU A 79 5.60 14.33 13.23
C LEU A 79 5.69 13.41 14.46
N GLN A 80 5.86 14.00 15.65
CA GLN A 80 5.82 13.27 16.90
C GLN A 80 4.41 12.78 17.23
N LYS A 81 3.35 13.53 16.90
CA LYS A 81 1.98 13.10 17.21
C LYS A 81 1.47 12.02 16.26
N LEU A 82 2.04 11.84 15.06
CA LEU A 82 1.59 10.83 14.08
C LEU A 82 1.34 9.44 14.68
N HIS A 83 2.24 8.93 15.52
CA HIS A 83 2.05 7.60 16.14
C HIS A 83 0.84 7.51 17.09
N LYS A 84 0.36 8.64 17.62
CA LYS A 84 -0.82 8.74 18.50
C LYS A 84 -2.11 9.03 17.73
N ARG A 85 -2.02 9.37 16.44
CA ARG A 85 -3.17 9.69 15.58
C ARG A 85 -3.80 8.44 15.01
N SER A 86 -5.07 8.49 14.62
CA SER A 86 -5.66 7.44 13.80
C SER A 86 -4.95 7.31 12.44
N VAL A 87 -5.15 6.21 11.72
CA VAL A 87 -4.61 6.02 10.35
C VAL A 87 -5.06 7.16 9.43
N VAL A 88 -6.32 7.58 9.54
CA VAL A 88 -6.89 8.66 8.72
C VAL A 88 -6.22 9.99 9.01
N GLU A 89 -6.15 10.38 10.28
CA GLU A 89 -5.47 11.61 10.67
C GLU A 89 -4.01 11.58 10.23
N THR A 90 -3.36 10.42 10.31
CA THR A 90 -1.99 10.22 9.83
C THR A 90 -1.88 10.52 8.33
N VAL A 91 -2.79 10.00 7.50
CA VAL A 91 -2.81 10.26 6.06
C VAL A 91 -3.08 11.75 5.75
N ALA A 92 -4.01 12.39 6.46
CA ALA A 92 -4.30 13.81 6.26
C ALA A 92 -3.11 14.72 6.63
N ILE A 93 -2.42 14.40 7.72
CA ILE A 93 -1.19 15.10 8.13
C ILE A 93 -0.08 14.84 7.12
N ALA A 94 0.05 13.61 6.65
CA ALA A 94 1.08 13.22 5.70
C ALA A 94 1.04 14.02 4.40
N ASP A 95 -0.13 14.24 3.81
CA ASP A 95 -0.20 15.01 2.57
C ASP A 95 0.29 16.46 2.76
N ARG A 96 -0.03 17.09 3.90
CA ARG A 96 0.49 18.41 4.26
C ARG A 96 2.01 18.40 4.42
N LEU A 97 2.54 17.37 5.08
CA LEU A 97 3.98 17.23 5.31
C LEU A 97 4.76 16.96 4.01
N VAL A 98 4.21 16.14 3.11
CA VAL A 98 4.79 15.90 1.77
C VAL A 98 4.73 17.17 0.92
N ALA A 99 3.61 17.91 0.97
CA ALA A 99 3.47 19.18 0.27
C ALA A 99 4.48 20.24 0.76
N ALA A 100 4.91 20.16 2.02
CA ALA A 100 5.97 21.00 2.56
C ALA A 100 7.39 20.65 2.05
N GLY A 101 7.53 19.64 1.17
CA GLY A 101 8.78 19.28 0.52
C GLY A 101 9.79 18.60 1.43
N LEU A 102 9.32 17.97 2.52
CA LEU A 102 10.21 17.33 3.49
C LEU A 102 10.82 16.04 2.90
N PRO A 103 12.16 15.89 2.90
CA PRO A 103 12.81 14.70 2.36
C PRO A 103 12.33 13.41 3.05
N HIS A 104 11.97 12.35 2.33
CA HIS A 104 11.59 11.04 2.92
C HIS A 104 10.40 11.06 3.89
N VAL A 105 9.64 12.16 3.95
CA VAL A 105 8.48 12.22 4.85
C VAL A 105 7.38 11.27 4.42
N TYR A 106 7.27 11.01 3.11
CA TYR A 106 6.40 9.98 2.56
C TYR A 106 6.80 8.60 3.11
N ASP A 107 8.08 8.24 3.04
CA ASP A 107 8.59 6.95 3.51
C ASP A 107 8.36 6.77 5.02
N TYR A 108 8.59 7.82 5.82
CA TYR A 108 8.30 7.82 7.25
C TYR A 108 6.80 7.69 7.56
N VAL A 109 5.94 8.41 6.83
CA VAL A 109 4.50 8.28 6.97
C VAL A 109 4.08 6.85 6.66
N MET A 110 4.54 6.27 5.56
CA MET A 110 4.22 4.90 5.18
C MET A 110 4.73 3.90 6.23
N PHE A 111 5.91 4.15 6.81
CA PHE A 111 6.40 3.38 7.96
C PHE A 111 5.44 3.44 9.16
N VAL A 112 5.00 4.64 9.55
CA VAL A 112 4.05 4.81 10.67
C VAL A 112 2.69 4.16 10.34
N LEU A 113 2.18 4.34 9.12
CA LEU A 113 0.95 3.72 8.66
C LEU A 113 1.05 2.19 8.71
N ASN A 114 2.14 1.61 8.20
CA ASN A 114 2.36 0.17 8.22
C ASN A 114 2.42 -0.38 9.66
N GLN A 115 3.06 0.33 10.59
CA GLN A 115 3.04 -0.06 12.02
C GLN A 115 1.62 -0.05 12.59
N LYS A 116 0.80 0.95 12.24
CA LYS A 116 -0.60 1.05 12.69
C LYS A 116 -1.48 -0.02 12.09
N LEU A 117 -1.38 -0.24 10.78
CA LEU A 117 -2.07 -1.31 10.05
C LEU A 117 -1.78 -2.67 10.67
N ARG A 118 -0.57 -2.84 11.25
CA ARG A 118 -0.19 -4.08 11.92
C ARG A 118 -0.82 -4.27 13.30
N GLN A 119 -1.07 -3.19 14.02
CA GLN A 119 -1.50 -3.23 15.42
C GLN A 119 -3.01 -3.17 15.59
N GLU A 120 -3.71 -2.55 14.65
CA GLU A 120 -5.16 -2.34 14.73
C GLU A 120 -5.95 -3.56 14.21
N ASN A 121 -7.20 -3.69 14.67
CA ASN A 121 -8.10 -4.72 14.15
C ASN A 121 -8.42 -4.40 12.68
N PRO A 122 -8.11 -5.32 11.74
CA PRO A 122 -8.12 -4.99 10.32
C PRO A 122 -9.52 -4.72 9.76
N LEU A 123 -10.58 -5.33 10.33
CA LEU A 123 -11.93 -5.20 9.76
C LEU A 123 -12.57 -3.83 10.07
N PRO A 124 -12.66 -3.36 11.33
CA PRO A 124 -13.12 -2.01 11.63
C PRO A 124 -12.26 -0.94 10.95
N LEU A 125 -10.94 -1.17 10.86
CA LEU A 125 -10.04 -0.25 10.18
C LEU A 125 -10.34 -0.19 8.68
N LEU A 126 -10.53 -1.32 7.99
CA LEU A 126 -10.91 -1.34 6.58
C LEU A 126 -12.19 -0.54 6.34
N VAL A 127 -13.23 -0.78 7.15
CA VAL A 127 -14.52 -0.06 7.05
C VAL A 127 -14.31 1.45 7.24
N SER A 128 -13.49 1.84 8.21
CA SER A 128 -13.14 3.24 8.45
C SER A 128 -12.43 3.86 7.24
N LEU A 129 -11.41 3.19 6.68
CA LEU A 129 -10.65 3.71 5.55
C LEU A 129 -11.50 3.85 4.29
N ILE A 130 -12.30 2.83 3.96
CA ILE A 130 -13.21 2.88 2.81
C ILE A 130 -14.20 4.02 2.98
N GLY A 131 -14.81 4.14 4.16
CA GLY A 131 -15.78 5.20 4.47
C GLY A 131 -15.22 6.62 4.35
N GLN A 132 -13.88 6.78 4.28
CA GLN A 132 -13.20 8.08 4.19
C GLN A 132 -12.49 8.32 2.86
N LEU A 133 -12.55 7.37 1.92
CA LEU A 133 -12.00 7.56 0.57
C LEU A 133 -12.55 8.83 -0.08
N HIS A 134 -13.82 9.14 0.14
CA HIS A 134 -14.47 10.33 -0.41
C HIS A 134 -13.96 11.65 0.16
N MET A 135 -13.18 11.63 1.25
CA MET A 135 -12.59 12.84 1.82
C MET A 135 -11.15 13.06 1.34
N ALA A 136 -10.56 12.06 0.67
CA ALA A 136 -9.16 12.04 0.31
C ALA A 136 -8.92 12.50 -1.12
N GLU A 137 -7.82 13.22 -1.30
CA GLU A 137 -7.44 13.84 -2.57
C GLU A 137 -5.93 13.70 -2.77
N GLY A 138 -5.47 13.84 -4.02
CA GLY A 138 -4.04 13.80 -4.34
C GLY A 138 -3.33 12.56 -3.77
N ARG A 139 -2.26 12.79 -2.99
CA ARG A 139 -1.46 11.71 -2.39
C ARG A 139 -2.15 11.01 -1.23
N ALA A 140 -2.98 11.74 -0.47
CA ALA A 140 -3.75 11.14 0.62
C ALA A 140 -4.67 10.03 0.09
N PHE A 141 -5.26 10.23 -1.10
CA PHE A 141 -6.03 9.20 -1.77
C PHE A 141 -5.19 7.95 -2.04
N GLY A 142 -4.00 8.11 -2.63
CA GLY A 142 -3.07 7.01 -2.88
C GLY A 142 -2.71 6.24 -1.60
N MET A 143 -2.36 6.94 -0.52
CA MET A 143 -2.02 6.31 0.76
C MET A 143 -3.18 5.52 1.37
N LEU A 144 -4.42 6.02 1.28
CA LEU A 144 -5.59 5.28 1.76
C LEU A 144 -5.82 4.02 0.93
N VAL A 145 -5.68 4.12 -0.38
CA VAL A 145 -5.84 2.97 -1.29
C VAL A 145 -4.78 1.90 -1.01
N ASP A 146 -3.52 2.29 -0.81
CA ASP A 146 -2.44 1.38 -0.45
C ASP A 146 -2.73 0.68 0.89
N ALA A 147 -3.21 1.43 1.88
CA ALA A 147 -3.61 0.88 3.18
C ALA A 147 -4.77 -0.12 3.06
N ILE A 148 -5.79 0.21 2.25
CA ILE A 148 -6.92 -0.68 1.98
C ILE A 148 -6.45 -1.97 1.29
N ALA A 149 -5.60 -1.85 0.26
CA ALA A 149 -5.04 -2.99 -0.45
C ALA A 149 -4.21 -3.88 0.48
N TYR A 150 -3.38 -3.29 1.33
CA TYR A 150 -2.63 -4.03 2.36
C TYR A 150 -3.56 -4.82 3.27
N LEU A 151 -4.60 -4.19 3.83
CA LEU A 151 -5.54 -4.91 4.71
C LEU A 151 -6.22 -6.08 4.01
N LEU A 152 -6.71 -5.85 2.78
CA LEU A 152 -7.41 -6.86 1.99
C LEU A 152 -6.52 -8.06 1.61
N LEU A 153 -5.26 -7.81 1.24
CA LEU A 153 -4.35 -8.83 0.73
C LEU A 153 -3.58 -9.56 1.84
N ASN A 154 -3.25 -8.87 2.94
CA ASN A 154 -2.34 -9.39 3.99
C ASN A 154 -3.03 -9.73 5.31
N ARG A 155 -4.13 -9.05 5.64
CA ARG A 155 -4.71 -9.05 7.00
C ARG A 155 -6.11 -9.63 7.08
N LEU A 156 -6.77 -9.83 5.94
CA LEU A 156 -8.14 -10.32 5.87
C LEU A 156 -8.22 -11.64 5.09
N VAL A 157 -9.23 -12.44 5.43
CA VAL A 157 -9.62 -13.68 4.77
C VAL A 157 -11.07 -13.53 4.32
N LEU A 158 -11.33 -13.92 3.07
CA LEU A 158 -12.67 -14.03 2.52
C LEU A 158 -13.24 -15.40 2.84
N HIS A 159 -14.36 -15.41 3.56
CA HIS A 159 -15.17 -16.61 3.79
C HIS A 159 -16.30 -16.65 2.77
N ALA A 160 -16.46 -17.79 2.10
CA ALA A 160 -17.62 -18.08 1.26
C ALA A 160 -18.13 -19.48 1.61
N GLY A 161 -19.29 -19.55 2.26
CA GLY A 161 -19.75 -20.79 2.87
C GLY A 161 -18.75 -21.29 3.91
N ASN A 162 -18.31 -22.54 3.77
CA ASN A 162 -17.30 -23.15 4.64
C ASN A 162 -15.86 -23.01 4.10
N GLN A 163 -15.68 -22.37 2.94
CA GLN A 163 -14.36 -22.20 2.34
C GLN A 163 -13.76 -20.85 2.69
N GLN A 164 -12.43 -20.82 2.76
CA GLN A 164 -11.65 -19.64 3.12
C GLN A 164 -10.63 -19.34 2.02
N TYR A 165 -10.52 -18.05 1.71
CA TYR A 165 -9.67 -17.55 0.64
C TYR A 165 -8.86 -16.36 1.12
N ARG A 166 -7.61 -16.28 0.66
CA ARG A 166 -6.83 -15.04 0.72
C ARG A 166 -6.93 -14.34 -0.63
N LEU A 167 -7.18 -13.04 -0.61
CA LEU A 167 -7.13 -12.22 -1.83
C LEU A 167 -5.67 -12.08 -2.28
N THR A 168 -5.43 -12.17 -3.58
CA THR A 168 -4.08 -12.10 -4.18
C THR A 168 -3.97 -11.09 -5.32
N ASP A 169 -5.10 -10.64 -5.87
CA ASP A 169 -5.17 -9.69 -6.98
C ASP A 169 -6.51 -8.97 -6.93
N ILE A 170 -6.45 -7.65 -6.82
CA ILE A 170 -7.61 -6.76 -6.77
C ILE A 170 -7.39 -5.53 -7.64
N GLU A 171 -8.47 -4.93 -8.13
CA GLU A 171 -8.44 -3.65 -8.87
C GLU A 171 -9.38 -2.62 -8.25
N LEU A 172 -8.93 -1.37 -8.13
CA LEU A 172 -9.76 -0.26 -7.70
C LEU A 172 -10.34 0.50 -8.89
N TYR A 173 -11.64 0.75 -8.81
CA TYR A 173 -12.39 1.66 -9.66
C TYR A 173 -13.09 2.65 -8.74
N TYR A 174 -12.72 3.93 -8.80
CA TYR A 174 -13.28 4.92 -7.89
C TYR A 174 -13.50 6.25 -8.61
N ARG A 175 -14.63 6.90 -8.38
CA ARG A 175 -14.94 8.20 -8.99
C ARG A 175 -15.66 9.11 -7.99
N ARG A 176 -15.12 10.31 -7.85
CA ARG A 176 -15.65 11.45 -7.11
C ARG A 176 -15.16 12.72 -7.81
N ALA A 177 -15.94 13.23 -8.76
CA ALA A 177 -15.60 14.46 -9.47
C ALA A 177 -15.68 15.69 -8.55
N PRO A 178 -14.83 16.72 -8.76
CA PRO A 178 -13.73 16.79 -9.73
C PRO A 178 -12.41 16.18 -9.21
N TYR A 179 -12.39 15.67 -7.97
CA TYR A 179 -11.16 15.33 -7.25
C TYR A 179 -10.48 14.04 -7.75
N HIS A 180 -11.27 13.07 -8.18
CA HIS A 180 -10.80 11.80 -8.71
C HIS A 180 -11.85 11.26 -9.68
N ASP A 181 -11.73 11.56 -10.96
CA ASP A 181 -12.78 11.26 -11.94
C ASP A 181 -12.40 10.11 -12.87
N ASP A 182 -12.37 8.88 -12.35
CA ASP A 182 -12.00 7.69 -13.11
C ASP A 182 -13.09 7.32 -14.14
N PRO A 183 -12.81 7.44 -15.45
CA PRO A 183 -13.81 7.19 -16.49
C PRO A 183 -14.03 5.71 -16.77
N TYR A 184 -13.37 4.82 -16.04
CA TYR A 184 -13.55 3.37 -16.12
C TYR A 184 -14.53 2.81 -15.07
N VAL A 185 -15.00 3.64 -14.14
CA VAL A 185 -16.03 3.25 -13.18
C VAL A 185 -17.39 3.11 -13.88
N HIS A 186 -18.09 2.01 -13.66
CA HIS A 186 -19.43 1.80 -14.23
C HIS A 186 -20.44 2.85 -13.74
N GLY A 187 -20.45 3.15 -12.44
CA GLY A 187 -21.35 4.14 -11.83
C GLY A 187 -22.76 3.62 -11.59
N GLY A 188 -22.91 2.33 -11.29
CA GLY A 188 -24.21 1.77 -10.90
C GLY A 188 -24.66 2.30 -9.53
N PRO A 189 -25.97 2.36 -9.24
CA PRO A 189 -26.49 2.84 -7.96
C PRO A 189 -25.93 2.09 -6.73
N GLU A 190 -25.61 0.80 -6.88
CA GLU A 190 -25.00 -0.01 -5.83
C GLU A 190 -23.59 0.45 -5.48
N GLN A 191 -22.86 1.04 -6.44
CA GLN A 191 -21.52 1.57 -6.20
C GLN A 191 -21.51 2.86 -5.39
N GLU A 192 -22.67 3.47 -5.11
CA GLU A 192 -22.81 4.62 -4.21
C GLU A 192 -22.81 4.21 -2.72
N GLU A 193 -22.82 2.91 -2.43
CA GLU A 193 -22.83 2.36 -1.08
C GLU A 193 -21.44 1.81 -0.72
N THR A 194 -21.13 1.79 0.57
CA THR A 194 -19.87 1.23 1.08
C THR A 194 -20.11 -0.14 1.71
N GLY A 195 -19.26 -1.12 1.38
CA GLY A 195 -19.22 -2.42 2.05
C GLY A 195 -20.22 -3.45 1.55
N SER A 196 -20.84 -3.22 0.40
CA SER A 196 -21.76 -4.16 -0.24
C SER A 196 -21.04 -5.01 -1.29
N TRP A 197 -21.58 -6.20 -1.56
CA TRP A 197 -21.17 -7.03 -2.68
C TRP A 197 -21.86 -6.56 -3.95
N PHE A 198 -21.10 -6.34 -5.03
CA PHE A 198 -21.64 -5.88 -6.31
C PHE A 198 -21.19 -6.78 -7.46
N TYR A 199 -22.15 -7.38 -8.16
CA TYR A 199 -21.88 -8.07 -9.41
C TYR A 199 -21.79 -7.05 -10.54
N ASN A 200 -20.59 -6.82 -11.05
CA ASN A 200 -20.36 -5.78 -12.03
C ASN A 200 -20.78 -6.22 -13.44
N LEU A 201 -20.98 -5.24 -14.32
CA LEU A 201 -21.43 -5.47 -15.70
C LEU A 201 -20.42 -6.24 -16.56
N ALA A 202 -19.15 -6.31 -16.14
CA ALA A 202 -18.10 -7.08 -16.79
C ALA A 202 -18.02 -8.55 -16.32
N GLY A 203 -18.93 -8.99 -15.45
CA GLY A 203 -19.00 -10.36 -14.95
C GLY A 203 -18.04 -10.66 -13.79
N GLY A 204 -17.58 -9.63 -13.09
CA GLY A 204 -16.76 -9.72 -11.88
C GLY A 204 -17.56 -9.47 -10.59
N LEU A 205 -16.87 -9.61 -9.46
CA LEU A 205 -17.41 -9.31 -8.14
C LEU A 205 -16.57 -8.20 -7.49
N ASP A 206 -17.24 -7.15 -7.05
CA ASP A 206 -16.63 -6.00 -6.40
C ASP A 206 -17.08 -5.90 -4.94
N PHE A 207 -16.22 -5.34 -4.09
CA PHE A 207 -16.63 -4.67 -2.85
C PHE A 207 -16.92 -3.20 -3.15
N THR A 208 -18.13 -2.72 -2.87
CA THR A 208 -18.47 -1.32 -3.12
C THR A 208 -17.78 -0.39 -2.11
N CYS A 209 -17.33 0.77 -2.59
CA CYS A 209 -16.57 1.73 -1.79
C CYS A 209 -17.02 3.19 -2.02
N GLY A 210 -18.25 3.41 -2.50
CA GLY A 210 -18.78 4.74 -2.72
C GLY A 210 -19.47 5.34 -1.50
N ASP A 211 -19.91 6.59 -1.68
CA ASP A 211 -20.70 7.33 -0.71
C ASP A 211 -21.69 8.25 -1.43
N ARG A 212 -22.97 7.88 -1.39
CA ARG A 212 -24.07 8.62 -2.02
C ARG A 212 -24.10 10.09 -1.62
N LYS A 213 -23.76 10.42 -0.37
CA LYS A 213 -23.84 11.81 0.14
C LYS A 213 -22.82 12.73 -0.53
N SER A 214 -21.63 12.23 -0.80
CA SER A 214 -20.57 12.96 -1.50
C SER A 214 -20.61 12.80 -3.03
N GLY A 215 -21.51 11.96 -3.54
CA GLY A 215 -21.58 11.61 -4.96
C GLY A 215 -20.43 10.69 -5.41
N ALA A 216 -19.73 10.06 -4.46
CA ALA A 216 -18.68 9.11 -4.76
C ALA A 216 -19.27 7.75 -5.16
N VAL A 217 -18.72 7.16 -6.22
CA VAL A 217 -19.02 5.80 -6.66
C VAL A 217 -17.75 4.98 -6.77
N GLY A 218 -17.77 3.71 -6.37
CA GLY A 218 -16.61 2.87 -6.55
C GLY A 218 -16.81 1.39 -6.23
N GLY A 219 -15.85 0.60 -6.70
CA GLY A 219 -15.75 -0.84 -6.45
C GLY A 219 -14.29 -1.30 -6.40
N ILE A 220 -14.02 -2.28 -5.55
CA ILE A 220 -12.77 -3.03 -5.50
C ILE A 220 -13.05 -4.42 -6.10
N LEU A 221 -12.67 -4.61 -7.36
CA LEU A 221 -12.86 -5.83 -8.12
C LEU A 221 -11.92 -6.93 -7.65
N LEU A 222 -12.48 -8.13 -7.43
CA LEU A 222 -11.73 -9.33 -7.09
C LEU A 222 -11.28 -10.09 -8.34
N ARG A 223 -9.97 -10.34 -8.44
CA ARG A 223 -9.35 -10.98 -9.60
C ARG A 223 -8.59 -12.26 -9.28
N GLY A 224 -8.06 -12.36 -8.06
CA GLY A 224 -7.22 -13.47 -7.65
C GLY A 224 -7.52 -13.95 -6.24
N LEU A 225 -7.63 -15.27 -6.08
CA LEU A 225 -7.80 -15.93 -4.79
C LEU A 225 -6.76 -17.02 -4.60
N ARG A 226 -6.24 -17.14 -3.38
CA ARG A 226 -5.57 -18.35 -2.88
C ARG A 226 -6.54 -19.12 -2.00
N ARG A 227 -6.67 -20.42 -2.24
CA ARG A 227 -7.44 -21.31 -1.37
C ARG A 227 -6.65 -21.61 -0.10
N LEU A 228 -7.30 -21.56 1.07
CA LEU A 228 -6.64 -21.82 2.35
C LEU A 228 -6.91 -23.23 2.89
N ASP A 229 -7.99 -23.85 2.43
CA ASP A 229 -8.39 -25.23 2.76
C ASP A 229 -7.68 -26.29 1.90
N ARG A 230 -7.17 -25.89 0.74
CA ARG A 230 -6.44 -26.74 -0.21
C ARG A 230 -5.43 -25.93 -1.00
N GLU A 231 -4.47 -26.60 -1.63
CA GLU A 231 -3.53 -25.92 -2.50
C GLU A 231 -4.19 -25.38 -3.78
N GLY A 232 -3.64 -24.28 -4.28
CA GLY A 232 -3.97 -23.73 -5.59
C GLY A 232 -4.58 -22.34 -5.56
N TYR A 233 -4.56 -21.73 -6.73
CA TYR A 233 -5.02 -20.37 -6.97
C TYR A 233 -6.22 -20.36 -7.92
N VAL A 234 -6.97 -19.26 -7.87
CA VAL A 234 -8.01 -18.89 -8.84
C VAL A 234 -7.60 -17.54 -9.39
N SER A 235 -7.41 -17.45 -10.70
CA SER A 235 -6.99 -16.24 -11.39
C SER A 235 -7.99 -15.89 -12.49
N GLY A 236 -8.52 -14.67 -12.47
CA GLY A 236 -9.45 -14.13 -13.44
C GLY A 236 -10.83 -13.88 -12.84
N VAL A 237 -11.41 -12.72 -13.18
CA VAL A 237 -12.65 -12.18 -12.57
C VAL A 237 -13.83 -13.15 -12.59
N GLN A 238 -14.09 -13.79 -13.73
CA GLN A 238 -15.20 -14.75 -13.87
C GLN A 238 -14.94 -16.07 -13.13
N LEU A 239 -13.67 -16.49 -13.06
CA LEU A 239 -13.27 -17.71 -12.35
C LEU A 239 -13.36 -17.52 -10.85
N VAL A 240 -12.98 -16.34 -10.35
CA VAL A 240 -13.16 -15.93 -8.96
C VAL A 240 -14.63 -15.95 -8.57
N LEU A 241 -15.50 -15.30 -9.35
CA LEU A 241 -16.93 -15.33 -9.09
C LEU A 241 -17.48 -16.76 -9.07
N ARG A 242 -17.14 -17.57 -10.08
CA ARG A 242 -17.57 -18.96 -10.17
C ARG A 242 -17.14 -19.77 -8.95
N GLU A 243 -15.90 -19.58 -8.48
CA GLU A 243 -15.39 -20.23 -7.27
C GLU A 243 -16.21 -19.83 -6.04
N LEU A 244 -16.42 -18.52 -5.83
CA LEU A 244 -17.14 -18.00 -4.66
C LEU A 244 -18.60 -18.42 -4.63
N VAL A 245 -19.29 -18.43 -5.77
CA VAL A 245 -20.66 -18.98 -5.88
C VAL A 245 -20.66 -20.48 -5.64
N SER A 246 -19.69 -21.21 -6.19
CA SER A 246 -19.55 -22.65 -5.93
C SER A 246 -19.24 -22.97 -4.48
N ALA A 247 -18.67 -22.03 -3.73
CA ALA A 247 -18.35 -22.19 -2.33
C ALA A 247 -19.57 -22.07 -1.40
N LEU A 248 -20.64 -21.43 -1.88
CA LEU A 248 -21.93 -21.33 -1.18
C LEU A 248 -22.76 -22.62 -1.26
N ARG A 249 -22.20 -23.74 -1.74
CA ARG A 249 -22.88 -25.04 -1.79
C ARG A 249 -23.42 -25.40 -0.40
N GLY A 250 -24.75 -25.47 -0.30
CA GLY A 250 -25.50 -25.70 0.93
C GLY A 250 -27.01 -25.68 0.66
N PRO A 251 -27.86 -25.89 1.69
CA PRO A 251 -29.30 -25.76 1.54
C PRO A 251 -29.68 -24.34 1.11
N LEU A 252 -30.63 -24.23 0.17
CA LEU A 252 -31.06 -22.96 -0.45
C LEU A 252 -31.48 -21.88 0.55
N LEU A 253 -31.92 -22.27 1.75
CA LEU A 253 -32.56 -21.37 2.71
C LEU A 253 -31.69 -21.01 3.94
N ASP A 254 -30.59 -21.73 4.20
CA ASP A 254 -29.80 -21.59 5.45
C ASP A 254 -28.27 -21.66 5.24
N GLY A 255 -27.79 -21.22 4.08
CA GLY A 255 -26.35 -21.23 3.73
C GLY A 255 -25.57 -20.02 4.27
N PRO A 256 -24.30 -20.18 4.70
CA PRO A 256 -23.44 -19.05 5.01
C PRO A 256 -23.09 -18.25 3.75
N GLY A 257 -23.26 -16.92 3.79
CA GLY A 257 -22.93 -16.02 2.67
C GLY A 257 -21.44 -15.71 2.51
N TRP A 258 -21.14 -14.58 1.87
CA TRP A 258 -19.78 -14.06 1.73
C TRP A 258 -19.46 -13.03 2.82
N SER A 259 -18.29 -13.14 3.46
CA SER A 259 -17.84 -12.18 4.48
C SER A 259 -16.32 -12.08 4.56
N LEU A 260 -15.81 -10.88 4.86
CA LEU A 260 -14.40 -10.68 5.24
C LEU A 260 -14.23 -10.86 6.75
N ARG A 261 -13.13 -11.49 7.15
CA ARG A 261 -12.75 -11.67 8.55
C ARG A 261 -11.26 -11.40 8.74
N ALA A 262 -10.88 -11.03 9.96
CA ALA A 262 -9.46 -10.96 10.32
C ALA A 262 -8.80 -12.32 10.10
N ALA A 263 -7.62 -12.32 9.47
CA ALA A 263 -6.85 -13.54 9.28
C ALA A 263 -6.34 -14.05 10.65
N GLU A 264 -6.47 -15.35 10.89
CA GLU A 264 -5.84 -15.98 12.07
C GLU A 264 -4.31 -15.92 11.99
N ARG A 265 -3.78 -16.04 10.77
CA ARG A 265 -2.36 -15.90 10.46
C ARG A 265 -2.18 -14.80 9.42
N GLU A 266 -1.53 -13.74 9.88
CA GLU A 266 -1.10 -12.64 9.02
C GLU A 266 -0.01 -13.11 8.06
N VAL A 267 -0.06 -12.54 6.85
CA VAL A 267 1.01 -12.69 5.88
C VAL A 267 1.47 -11.27 5.59
N ASP A 268 2.73 -10.97 5.91
CA ASP A 268 3.30 -9.65 5.70
C ASP A 268 4.16 -9.70 4.43
N VAL A 269 3.48 -9.80 3.27
CA VAL A 269 4.15 -9.79 1.97
C VAL A 269 4.03 -8.42 1.31
N PRO A 270 4.98 -8.06 0.44
CA PRO A 270 4.86 -6.87 -0.39
C PRO A 270 3.54 -6.85 -1.17
N VAL A 271 2.95 -5.66 -1.27
CA VAL A 271 1.85 -5.40 -2.20
C VAL A 271 2.44 -4.67 -3.40
N TRP A 272 2.30 -5.28 -4.57
CA TRP A 272 2.77 -4.74 -5.83
C TRP A 272 1.66 -3.99 -6.56
N HIS A 273 2.00 -2.88 -7.18
CA HIS A 273 1.10 -1.98 -7.90
C HIS A 273 1.34 -2.06 -9.41
N THR A 274 0.29 -2.29 -10.18
CA THR A 274 0.39 -2.35 -11.65
C THR A 274 -0.81 -1.66 -12.29
N THR A 275 -0.69 -1.39 -13.60
CA THR A 275 -1.82 -0.97 -14.42
C THR A 275 -2.95 -2.00 -14.38
N ARG A 276 -4.19 -1.52 -14.44
CA ARG A 276 -5.38 -2.36 -14.48
C ARG A 276 -5.45 -3.16 -15.79
N GLN A 277 -5.99 -4.36 -15.73
CA GLN A 277 -6.06 -5.28 -16.86
C GLN A 277 -7.44 -5.27 -17.52
N GLY A 278 -7.45 -5.11 -18.85
CA GLY A 278 -8.66 -5.19 -19.66
C GLY A 278 -9.38 -3.86 -19.85
N LEU A 279 -8.72 -2.74 -19.51
CA LEU A 279 -9.21 -1.42 -19.86
C LEU A 279 -9.14 -1.21 -21.38
N VAL A 280 -10.22 -0.68 -21.95
CA VAL A 280 -10.21 -0.21 -23.33
C VAL A 280 -9.49 1.13 -23.37
N GLU A 281 -8.50 1.25 -24.24
CA GLU A 281 -7.83 2.52 -24.46
C GLU A 281 -8.83 3.53 -25.03
N LYS A 282 -8.97 4.67 -24.35
CA LYS A 282 -9.77 5.79 -24.82
C LYS A 282 -8.87 6.99 -25.08
N GLN A 283 -9.23 7.81 -26.06
CA GLN A 283 -8.38 8.91 -26.53
C GLN A 283 -8.54 10.19 -25.67
N GLU A 284 -9.53 10.25 -24.77
CA GLU A 284 -9.68 11.42 -23.91
C GLU A 284 -8.51 11.51 -22.91
N PRO A 285 -7.89 12.69 -22.72
CA PRO A 285 -6.71 12.84 -21.86
C PRO A 285 -6.87 12.28 -20.44
N LEU A 286 -8.05 12.49 -19.85
CA LEU A 286 -8.39 11.95 -18.53
C LEU A 286 -8.39 10.42 -18.53
N ALA A 287 -8.98 9.79 -19.54
CA ALA A 287 -8.99 8.33 -19.65
C ALA A 287 -7.60 7.76 -19.88
N MET A 288 -6.76 8.43 -20.67
CA MET A 288 -5.37 8.03 -20.86
C MET A 288 -4.57 8.05 -19.54
N ASP A 289 -4.75 9.08 -18.71
CA ASP A 289 -4.14 9.14 -17.37
C ASP A 289 -4.59 7.93 -16.53
N PHE A 290 -5.91 7.72 -16.40
CA PHE A 290 -6.47 6.61 -15.61
C PHE A 290 -6.15 5.22 -16.15
N HIS A 291 -5.85 5.09 -17.45
CA HIS A 291 -5.40 3.85 -18.05
C HIS A 291 -3.99 3.46 -17.57
N GLN A 292 -3.13 4.46 -17.29
CA GLN A 292 -1.76 4.26 -16.80
C GLN A 292 -1.65 4.23 -15.28
N ARG A 293 -2.71 4.62 -14.55
CA ARG A 293 -2.71 4.56 -13.09
C ARG A 293 -2.61 3.12 -12.58
N ARG A 294 -1.79 2.94 -11.55
CA ARG A 294 -1.47 1.64 -10.97
C ARG A 294 -2.48 1.22 -9.90
N TYR A 295 -3.74 1.08 -10.30
CA TYR A 295 -4.84 0.69 -9.43
C TYR A 295 -5.14 -0.81 -9.44
N ARG A 296 -4.17 -1.64 -9.83
CA ARG A 296 -4.19 -3.07 -9.60
C ARG A 296 -3.16 -3.44 -8.55
N PHE A 297 -3.60 -4.16 -7.53
CA PHE A 297 -2.80 -4.54 -6.37
C PHE A 297 -2.65 -6.05 -6.34
N LEU A 298 -1.41 -6.54 -6.31
CA LEU A 298 -1.08 -7.95 -6.26
C LEU A 298 -0.28 -8.29 -5.01
N ALA A 299 -0.52 -9.47 -4.48
CA ALA A 299 0.27 -10.07 -3.43
C ALA A 299 0.46 -11.56 -3.73
N ASP A 300 1.44 -12.17 -3.07
CA ASP A 300 1.82 -13.58 -3.23
C ASP A 300 2.58 -13.88 -4.54
N SER A 301 3.88 -14.16 -4.42
CA SER A 301 4.74 -14.48 -5.56
C SER A 301 4.31 -15.74 -6.31
N ASP A 302 3.72 -16.71 -5.60
CA ASP A 302 3.30 -17.96 -6.21
C ASP A 302 2.06 -17.74 -7.08
N TYR A 303 1.16 -16.83 -6.68
CA TYR A 303 0.06 -16.38 -7.52
C TYR A 303 0.56 -15.75 -8.82
N VAL A 304 1.55 -14.84 -8.74
CA VAL A 304 2.14 -14.19 -9.92
C VAL A 304 2.68 -15.22 -10.91
N ARG A 305 3.30 -16.31 -10.43
CA ARG A 305 3.79 -17.39 -11.31
C ARG A 305 2.68 -18.08 -12.10
N THR A 306 1.43 -18.05 -11.63
CA THR A 306 0.27 -18.65 -12.32
C THR A 306 -0.32 -17.75 -13.41
N LEU A 307 0.01 -16.46 -13.44
CA LEU A 307 -0.60 -15.50 -14.34
C LEU A 307 -0.13 -15.67 -15.79
N GLY A 308 -1.10 -15.63 -16.71
CA GLY A 308 -0.82 -15.37 -18.13
C GLY A 308 -0.25 -13.96 -18.31
N GLY A 309 0.83 -13.83 -19.09
CA GLY A 309 1.47 -12.53 -19.31
C GLY A 309 2.32 -12.02 -18.13
N LYS A 310 2.68 -12.88 -17.18
CA LYS A 310 3.51 -12.52 -16.02
C LYS A 310 4.83 -11.84 -16.35
N GLU A 311 5.45 -12.09 -17.51
CA GLU A 311 6.68 -11.37 -17.91
C GLU A 311 6.45 -9.86 -18.05
N LYS A 312 5.36 -9.45 -18.72
CA LYS A 312 5.00 -8.03 -18.87
C LYS A 312 4.74 -7.40 -17.50
N LEU A 313 4.04 -8.12 -16.64
CA LEU A 313 3.75 -7.68 -15.27
C LEU A 313 5.04 -7.47 -14.48
N VAL A 314 5.93 -8.47 -14.45
CA VAL A 314 7.18 -8.39 -13.68
C VAL A 314 8.14 -7.34 -14.27
N TRP A 315 8.13 -7.14 -15.58
CA TRP A 315 8.84 -6.02 -16.22
C TRP A 315 8.34 -4.67 -15.71
N GLU A 316 7.02 -4.47 -15.65
CA GLU A 316 6.43 -3.25 -15.07
C GLU A 316 6.86 -3.06 -13.61
N LEU A 317 6.87 -4.13 -12.80
CA LEU A 317 7.33 -4.04 -11.41
C LEU A 317 8.81 -3.63 -11.31
N LEU A 318 9.65 -4.16 -12.20
CA LEU A 318 11.07 -3.82 -12.26
C LEU A 318 11.30 -2.37 -12.70
N GLU A 319 10.66 -1.93 -13.79
CA GLU A 319 10.77 -0.53 -14.29
C GLU A 319 10.32 0.50 -13.25
N THR A 320 9.48 0.06 -12.32
CA THR A 320 8.88 0.93 -11.32
C THR A 320 9.55 0.79 -9.94
N ASN A 321 10.69 0.10 -9.89
CA ASN A 321 11.50 -0.13 -8.70
C ASN A 321 10.72 -0.77 -7.54
N GLN A 322 9.69 -1.56 -7.85
CA GLN A 322 8.95 -2.32 -6.83
C GLN A 322 9.60 -3.67 -6.53
N VAL A 323 10.46 -4.15 -7.43
CA VAL A 323 11.25 -5.37 -7.29
C VAL A 323 12.65 -5.17 -7.85
N GLY A 324 13.63 -5.81 -7.22
CA GLY A 324 15.00 -5.89 -7.73
C GLY A 324 15.22 -7.02 -8.73
N GLY A 325 16.37 -7.01 -9.41
CA GLY A 325 16.73 -8.05 -10.38
C GLY A 325 16.73 -9.47 -9.79
N ASP A 326 17.16 -9.62 -8.54
CA ASP A 326 17.17 -10.93 -7.86
C ASP A 326 15.74 -11.43 -7.57
N GLU A 327 14.80 -10.53 -7.33
CA GLU A 327 13.39 -10.87 -7.06
C GLU A 327 12.63 -11.27 -8.32
N VAL A 328 13.05 -10.79 -9.50
CA VAL A 328 12.44 -11.14 -10.81
C VAL A 328 12.46 -12.65 -11.03
N VAL A 329 13.59 -13.30 -10.73
CA VAL A 329 13.72 -14.77 -10.89
C VAL A 329 12.74 -15.48 -9.95
N GLY A 330 12.61 -14.97 -8.72
CA GLY A 330 11.64 -15.47 -7.76
C GLY A 330 10.19 -15.34 -8.26
N LEU A 331 9.81 -14.20 -8.83
CA LEU A 331 8.44 -13.96 -9.31
C LEU A 331 8.08 -14.73 -10.57
N LEU A 332 9.05 -14.95 -11.47
CA LEU A 332 8.80 -15.67 -12.73
C LEU A 332 8.98 -17.18 -12.60
N GLY A 333 9.86 -17.61 -11.68
CA GLY A 333 10.35 -18.99 -11.56
C GLY A 333 11.49 -19.33 -12.52
N TYR A 334 12.01 -18.36 -13.28
CA TYR A 334 13.13 -18.49 -14.22
C TYR A 334 13.79 -17.13 -14.48
N LYS A 335 15.03 -17.14 -15.00
CA LYS A 335 15.71 -15.91 -15.44
C LYS A 335 15.23 -15.52 -16.86
N PRO A 336 14.52 -14.38 -17.04
CA PRO A 336 14.07 -13.95 -18.36
C PRO A 336 15.24 -13.37 -19.17
N LYS A 337 15.13 -13.38 -20.50
CA LYS A 337 16.21 -12.93 -21.40
C LYS A 337 16.58 -11.45 -21.25
N TRP A 338 15.61 -10.62 -20.86
CA TRP A 338 15.79 -9.17 -20.70
C TRP A 338 16.46 -8.79 -19.38
N LEU A 339 16.60 -9.73 -18.44
CA LEU A 339 17.34 -9.54 -17.20
C LEU A 339 18.76 -10.00 -17.44
N ALA A 340 19.58 -9.16 -18.08
CA ALA A 340 20.98 -9.48 -18.40
C ALA A 340 21.84 -9.45 -17.13
#